data_AF-A0A4Z0MKW5-F1
#
_entry.id   AF-A0A4Z0MKW5-F1
#
_cell.length_a   1.000
_cell.length_b   1.000
_cell.length_c   1.000
_cell.angle_alpha   90.00
_cell.angle_beta   90.00
_cell.angle_gamma   90.00
#
_symmetry.space_group_name_H-M   'P 1'
#
loop_
_entity.id
_entity.type
_entity.pdbx_description
1 polymer ?
#
loop_
_entity_poly.entity_id
_entity_poly.type
_entity_poly.pdbx_seq_one_letter_code
_entity_poly.pdbx_strand_id
1 'polypeptide(L)'
;MDTAYYFSPAFLESLLRARPGAPADLRVEQVQPFSVDNSASILAVLTAGHAGRPVGHFGVEVTWRAGGLAETRRLVLKLKPPGTEVAAMLASLAQATGEPLASVYPYYEARTGFAHTHGRELAVYEQHACHPLLPSIWGLHADAENGVYVVLMEYLEDVELLNSVMQPQAWTDAHLRVALAQLAVWHAGHLHAPPQLPALPGGECAGPIYLLEQVPLWEGLLDSAAAHFPDLYSPARVGHLRRALADLPQHAATLAAEPHTLIHNDLNPRNTCFRRTPAGQLQFCAYDWELATYHVPHYDVAELLCFVLDADRYHLRATYLEYYRQQLHQLTGSYADADAFGHTFGVAALNFGLHRLGMYLMAHAVSPYPFLPRVVNSLFDTLEEFLPQPETVKKVAAV
;
A
#
# COMPACT_ATOMS: atom_id res chain seq x y z
N MET A 1 14.97 6.64 -25.77
CA MET A 1 14.06 7.77 -26.05
C MET A 1 14.44 8.93 -25.13
N ASP A 2 14.35 10.18 -25.57
CA ASP A 2 14.66 11.35 -24.73
C ASP A 2 13.55 11.56 -23.69
N THR A 3 13.90 11.74 -22.42
CA THR A 3 12.99 12.14 -21.34
C THR A 3 12.05 13.24 -21.78
N ALA A 4 12.53 14.21 -22.56
CA ALA A 4 11.75 15.33 -23.08
C ALA A 4 10.48 14.91 -23.85
N TYR A 5 10.43 13.69 -24.41
CA TYR A 5 9.24 13.17 -25.09
C TYR A 5 8.01 13.14 -24.17
N TYR A 6 8.15 12.56 -22.96
CA TYR A 6 7.07 12.42 -22.00
C TYR A 6 6.62 13.76 -21.39
N PHE A 7 7.38 14.84 -21.59
CA PHE A 7 7.03 16.20 -21.17
C PHE A 7 6.54 17.06 -22.34
N SER A 8 6.46 16.51 -23.55
CA SER A 8 6.06 17.27 -24.72
C SER A 8 4.55 17.60 -24.67
N PRO A 9 4.13 18.78 -25.16
CA PRO A 9 2.72 19.12 -25.31
C PRO A 9 1.93 18.05 -26.07
N ALA A 10 2.51 17.46 -27.11
CA ALA A 10 1.86 16.42 -27.91
C ALA A 10 1.58 15.13 -27.13
N PHE A 11 2.50 14.71 -26.27
CA PHE A 11 2.31 13.52 -25.43
C PHE A 11 1.27 13.79 -24.33
N LEU A 12 1.35 14.93 -23.64
CA LEU A 12 0.35 15.30 -22.62
C LEU A 12 -1.05 15.48 -23.24
N GLU A 13 -1.13 16.01 -24.46
CA GLU A 13 -2.38 16.12 -25.21
C GLU A 13 -3.00 14.75 -25.51
N SER A 14 -2.19 13.76 -25.87
CA SER A 14 -2.70 12.41 -26.15
C SER A 14 -3.26 11.75 -24.89
N LEU A 15 -2.58 11.92 -23.74
CA LEU A 15 -3.05 11.46 -22.43
C LEU A 15 -4.40 12.09 -22.07
N LEU A 16 -4.48 13.42 -22.15
CA LEU A 16 -5.69 14.17 -21.79
C LEU A 16 -6.88 13.83 -22.70
N ARG A 17 -6.64 13.61 -24.01
CA ARG A 17 -7.68 13.20 -24.96
C ARG A 17 -8.13 11.75 -24.80
N ALA A 18 -7.29 10.87 -24.27
CA ALA A 18 -7.64 9.48 -24.02
C ALA A 18 -8.66 9.31 -22.88
N ARG A 19 -8.84 10.34 -22.03
CA ARG A 19 -9.80 10.31 -20.95
C ARG A 19 -11.25 10.24 -21.48
N PRO A 20 -12.11 9.38 -20.91
CA PRO A 20 -13.53 9.38 -21.23
C PRO A 20 -14.16 10.77 -21.11
N GLY A 21 -14.84 11.23 -22.17
CA GLY A 21 -15.49 12.54 -22.22
C GLY A 21 -14.56 13.73 -22.47
N ALA A 22 -13.29 13.51 -22.81
CA ALA A 22 -12.40 14.60 -23.21
C ALA A 22 -12.90 15.30 -24.50
N PRO A 23 -12.85 16.64 -24.58
CA PRO A 23 -13.21 17.37 -25.80
C PRO A 23 -12.30 17.01 -26.98
N ALA A 24 -12.89 16.76 -28.16
CA ALA A 24 -12.14 16.41 -29.37
C ALA A 24 -11.20 17.53 -29.84
N ASP A 25 -11.52 18.79 -29.50
CA ASP A 25 -10.72 19.97 -29.82
C ASP A 25 -9.68 20.32 -28.74
N LEU A 26 -9.55 19.52 -27.68
CA LEU A 26 -8.59 19.76 -26.60
C LEU A 26 -7.18 19.86 -27.19
N ARG A 27 -6.48 20.97 -26.97
CA ARG A 27 -5.10 21.18 -27.41
C ARG A 27 -4.21 21.63 -26.27
N VAL A 28 -3.09 20.96 -26.04
CA VAL A 28 -2.10 21.40 -25.06
C VAL A 28 -1.25 22.52 -25.67
N GLU A 29 -1.26 23.69 -25.04
CA GLU A 29 -0.54 24.88 -25.49
C GLU A 29 0.83 24.97 -24.83
N GLN A 30 0.94 24.61 -23.56
CA GLN A 30 2.17 24.73 -22.77
C GLN A 30 2.28 23.61 -21.73
N VAL A 31 3.50 23.13 -21.52
CA VAL A 31 3.87 22.22 -20.43
C VAL A 31 5.09 22.81 -19.74
N GLN A 32 5.00 23.01 -18.42
CA GLN A 32 6.10 23.51 -17.60
C GLN A 32 6.40 22.54 -16.45
N PRO A 33 7.53 21.84 -16.47
CA PRO A 33 7.93 20.98 -15.36
C PRO A 33 8.21 21.78 -14.08
N PHE A 34 7.91 21.19 -12.93
CA PHE A 34 8.29 21.68 -11.62
C PHE A 34 8.73 20.54 -10.70
N SER A 35 9.53 20.86 -9.69
CA SER A 35 10.03 19.86 -8.74
C SER A 35 8.94 19.39 -7.79
N VAL A 36 8.84 18.09 -7.59
CA VAL A 36 8.01 17.46 -6.55
C VAL A 36 8.92 16.79 -5.53
N ASP A 37 8.44 16.70 -4.29
CA ASP A 37 9.14 15.97 -3.24
C ASP A 37 8.97 14.46 -3.46
N ASN A 38 10.08 13.79 -3.79
CA ASN A 38 10.13 12.34 -4.01
C ASN A 38 10.63 11.57 -2.79
N SER A 39 10.94 12.24 -1.67
CA SER A 39 11.59 11.63 -0.50
C SER A 39 10.74 10.56 0.19
N ALA A 40 9.42 10.62 0.05
CA ALA A 40 8.50 9.66 0.65
C ALA A 40 8.41 8.33 -0.14
N SER A 41 8.79 8.30 -1.42
CA SER A 41 8.69 7.11 -2.27
C SER A 41 9.97 6.27 -2.19
N ILE A 42 9.87 5.11 -1.51
CA ILE A 42 11.00 4.16 -1.38
C ILE A 42 11.50 3.72 -2.76
N LEU A 43 10.59 3.34 -3.67
CA LEU A 43 10.97 2.85 -4.99
C LEU A 43 11.60 3.94 -5.86
N ALA A 44 11.11 5.19 -5.78
CA ALA A 44 11.73 6.30 -6.49
C ALA A 44 13.18 6.54 -6.01
N VAL A 45 13.42 6.43 -4.70
CA VAL A 45 14.78 6.57 -4.11
C VAL A 45 15.68 5.40 -4.52
N LEU A 46 15.18 4.16 -4.49
CA LEU A 46 15.98 2.98 -4.84
C LEU A 46 16.30 2.90 -6.34
N THR A 47 15.39 3.35 -7.21
CA THR A 47 15.58 3.40 -8.67
C THR A 47 16.37 4.63 -9.14
N ALA A 48 16.51 5.67 -8.30
CA ALA A 48 17.30 6.85 -8.61
C ALA A 48 18.76 6.44 -8.88
N GLY A 49 19.18 6.59 -10.14
CA GLY A 49 20.56 6.29 -10.58
C GLY A 49 20.77 4.95 -11.28
N HIS A 50 19.76 4.06 -11.32
CA HIS A 50 19.88 2.74 -11.96
C HIS A 50 19.33 2.66 -13.40
N ALA A 51 18.68 3.72 -13.90
CA ALA A 51 18.05 3.70 -15.21
C ALA A 51 18.58 4.80 -16.14
N GLY A 52 19.01 4.42 -17.36
CA GLY A 52 19.11 5.34 -18.50
C GLY A 52 17.73 5.75 -19.05
N ARG A 53 16.67 5.63 -18.26
CA ARG A 53 15.26 5.90 -18.58
C ARG A 53 14.68 6.90 -17.57
N PRO A 54 13.73 7.74 -17.98
CA PRO A 54 13.08 8.69 -17.08
C PRO A 54 12.08 7.99 -16.18
N VAL A 55 12.55 7.51 -15.03
CA VAL A 55 11.71 6.90 -13.97
C VAL A 55 11.65 7.86 -12.79
N GLY A 56 10.45 8.03 -12.22
CA GLY A 56 10.22 8.88 -11.05
C GLY A 56 8.87 9.60 -11.10
N HIS A 57 8.68 10.53 -10.17
CA HIS A 57 7.55 11.46 -10.19
C HIS A 57 8.02 12.86 -10.55
N PHE A 58 7.24 13.52 -11.40
CA PHE A 58 7.55 14.82 -11.95
C PHE A 58 6.32 15.72 -11.88
N GLY A 59 6.48 16.94 -11.36
CA GLY A 59 5.44 17.94 -11.42
C GLY A 59 5.37 18.51 -12.82
N VAL A 60 4.16 18.67 -13.36
CA VAL A 60 3.93 19.37 -14.63
C VAL A 60 2.76 20.33 -14.49
N GLU A 61 2.98 21.60 -14.82
CA GLU A 61 1.91 22.55 -15.05
C GLU A 61 1.54 22.50 -16.53
N VAL A 62 0.28 22.18 -16.82
CA VAL A 62 -0.21 21.97 -18.17
C VAL A 62 -1.29 23.00 -18.46
N THR A 63 -1.11 23.76 -19.53
CA THR A 63 -2.13 24.67 -20.06
C THR A 63 -2.69 24.08 -21.35
N TRP A 64 -4.00 23.86 -21.39
CA TRP A 64 -4.70 23.39 -22.58
C TRP A 64 -5.90 24.27 -22.91
N ARG A 65 -6.33 24.23 -24.17
CA ARG A 65 -7.55 24.86 -24.66
C ARG A 65 -8.55 23.82 -25.09
N ALA A 66 -9.79 23.94 -24.65
CA ALA A 66 -10.90 23.11 -25.11
C ALA A 66 -12.20 23.93 -25.11
N GLY A 67 -13.04 23.80 -26.14
CA GLY A 67 -14.26 24.59 -26.28
C GLY A 67 -14.00 26.11 -26.30
N GLY A 68 -12.84 26.53 -26.81
CA GLY A 68 -12.39 27.93 -26.81
C GLY A 68 -11.85 28.48 -25.49
N LEU A 69 -12.01 27.76 -24.37
CA LEU A 69 -11.53 28.15 -23.05
C LEU A 69 -10.14 27.58 -22.78
N ALA A 70 -9.25 28.40 -22.23
CA ALA A 70 -7.95 27.96 -21.75
C ALA A 70 -8.04 27.60 -20.26
N GLU A 71 -7.39 26.51 -19.90
CA GLU A 71 -7.34 25.98 -18.54
C GLU A 71 -5.89 25.60 -18.22
N THR A 72 -5.44 25.96 -17.02
CA THR A 72 -4.12 25.61 -16.51
C THR A 72 -4.28 24.78 -15.25
N ARG A 73 -3.58 23.64 -15.16
CA ARG A 73 -3.57 22.80 -13.97
C ARG A 73 -2.19 22.27 -13.64
N ARG A 74 -1.93 22.10 -12.34
CA ARG A 74 -0.77 21.37 -11.83
C ARG A 74 -1.12 19.90 -11.69
N LEU A 75 -0.27 19.04 -12.23
CA LEU A 75 -0.43 17.59 -12.28
C LEU A 75 0.88 16.91 -11.87
N VAL A 76 0.79 15.62 -11.52
CA VAL A 76 1.93 14.74 -11.33
C VAL A 76 1.98 13.74 -12.47
N LEU A 77 3.11 13.72 -13.17
CA LEU A 77 3.48 12.70 -14.13
C LEU A 77 4.33 11.65 -13.41
N LYS A 78 3.79 10.46 -13.18
CA LYS A 78 4.54 9.29 -12.73
C LYS A 78 5.02 8.52 -13.94
N LEU A 79 6.34 8.32 -14.05
CA LEU A 79 6.96 7.44 -15.04
C LEU A 79 7.57 6.25 -14.31
N LYS A 80 7.08 5.05 -14.61
CA LYS A 80 7.36 3.83 -13.85
C LYS A 80 8.06 2.78 -14.72
N PRO A 81 9.01 2.02 -14.16
CA PRO A 81 9.61 0.90 -14.87
C PRO A 81 8.66 -0.30 -14.85
N PRO A 82 8.96 -1.37 -15.60
CA PRO A 82 8.32 -2.66 -15.43
C PRO A 82 8.54 -3.18 -14.00
N GLY A 83 7.57 -3.91 -13.48
CA GLY A 83 7.59 -4.44 -12.12
C GLY A 83 8.65 -5.51 -11.92
N THR A 84 9.05 -6.20 -12.98
CA THR A 84 10.20 -7.13 -12.96
C THR A 84 11.52 -6.41 -12.63
N GLU A 85 11.70 -5.16 -13.07
CA GLU A 85 12.87 -4.36 -12.70
C GLU A 85 12.82 -3.93 -11.23
N VAL A 86 11.62 -3.60 -10.73
CA VAL A 86 11.41 -3.31 -9.31
C VAL A 86 11.72 -4.54 -8.45
N ALA A 87 11.24 -5.73 -8.86
CA ALA A 87 11.47 -6.98 -8.15
C ALA A 87 12.98 -7.34 -8.12
N ALA A 88 13.69 -7.18 -9.24
CA ALA A 88 15.13 -7.43 -9.34
C ALA A 88 15.96 -6.47 -8.46
N MET A 89 15.53 -5.21 -8.38
CA MET A 89 16.14 -4.23 -7.48
C MET A 89 15.95 -4.63 -6.02
N LEU A 90 14.77 -5.11 -5.62
CA LEU A 90 14.55 -5.63 -4.27
C LEU A 90 15.36 -6.91 -4.00
N ALA A 91 15.61 -7.75 -5.02
CA ALA A 91 16.51 -8.88 -4.87
C ALA A 91 17.96 -8.44 -4.62
N SER A 92 18.41 -7.36 -5.27
CA SER A 92 19.72 -6.75 -5.00
C SER A 92 19.78 -6.15 -3.59
N LEU A 93 18.68 -5.59 -3.10
CA LEU A 93 18.57 -5.12 -1.72
C LEU A 93 18.65 -6.25 -0.69
N ALA A 94 17.99 -7.38 -0.97
CA ALA A 94 18.09 -8.60 -0.17
C ALA A 94 19.54 -9.11 -0.11
N GLN A 95 20.26 -9.11 -1.24
CA GLN A 95 21.68 -9.45 -1.29
C GLN A 95 22.53 -8.50 -0.46
N ALA A 96 22.28 -7.19 -0.54
CA ALA A 96 22.98 -6.18 0.25
C ALA A 96 22.71 -6.30 1.76
N THR A 97 21.56 -6.86 2.14
CA THR A 97 21.19 -7.14 3.53
C THR A 97 21.97 -8.34 4.10
N GLY A 98 22.38 -9.29 3.26
CA GLY A 98 23.19 -10.45 3.66
C GLY A 98 22.39 -11.71 4.02
N GLU A 99 23.10 -12.75 4.47
CA GLU A 99 22.51 -14.05 4.82
C GLU A 99 21.66 -14.00 6.11
N PRO A 100 20.61 -14.85 6.24
CA PRO A 100 20.18 -15.88 5.29
C PRO A 100 19.31 -15.34 4.13
N LEU A 101 18.93 -14.07 4.18
CA LEU A 101 17.95 -13.52 3.25
C LEU A 101 18.48 -13.45 1.82
N ALA A 102 19.78 -13.17 1.64
CA ALA A 102 20.44 -13.13 0.34
C ALA A 102 20.30 -14.43 -0.47
N SER A 103 20.32 -15.60 0.18
CA SER A 103 20.17 -16.89 -0.49
C SER A 103 18.71 -17.29 -0.72
N VAL A 104 17.80 -16.89 0.18
CA VAL A 104 16.38 -17.27 0.10
C VAL A 104 15.59 -16.38 -0.86
N TYR A 105 15.77 -15.06 -0.78
CA TYR A 105 14.93 -14.09 -1.48
C TYR A 105 14.79 -14.32 -3.00
N PRO A 106 15.86 -14.65 -3.76
CA PRO A 106 15.77 -14.80 -5.21
C PRO A 106 14.75 -15.85 -5.67
N TYR A 107 14.49 -16.89 -4.88
CA TYR A 107 13.48 -17.92 -5.20
C TYR A 107 12.04 -17.39 -5.12
N TYR A 108 11.85 -16.28 -4.41
CA TYR A 108 10.55 -15.69 -4.11
C TYR A 108 10.34 -14.32 -4.75
N GLU A 109 11.33 -13.79 -5.49
CA GLU A 109 11.32 -12.45 -6.08
C GLU A 109 9.99 -12.12 -6.77
N ALA A 110 9.52 -13.00 -7.64
CA ALA A 110 8.28 -12.83 -8.40
C ALA A 110 7.00 -12.90 -7.52
N ARG A 111 7.09 -13.48 -6.32
CA ARG A 111 5.97 -13.76 -5.40
C ARG A 111 5.81 -12.70 -4.30
N THR A 112 6.72 -11.74 -4.23
CA THR A 112 6.69 -10.62 -3.26
C THR A 112 5.62 -9.55 -3.56
N GLY A 113 4.94 -9.67 -4.71
CA GLY A 113 3.92 -8.71 -5.17
C GLY A 113 4.45 -7.57 -6.04
N PHE A 114 5.78 -7.44 -6.20
CA PHE A 114 6.38 -6.32 -6.94
C PHE A 114 6.49 -6.55 -8.46
N ALA A 115 6.40 -7.80 -8.93
CA ALA A 115 6.63 -8.15 -10.34
C ALA A 115 5.67 -7.46 -11.34
N HIS A 116 4.50 -7.02 -10.88
CA HIS A 116 3.45 -6.42 -11.71
C HIS A 116 2.99 -5.03 -11.24
N THR A 117 3.78 -4.32 -10.42
CA THR A 117 3.40 -3.03 -9.81
C THR A 117 2.83 -2.01 -10.80
N HIS A 118 3.54 -1.78 -11.91
CA HIS A 118 3.11 -0.93 -13.02
C HIS A 118 1.72 -1.28 -13.56
N GLY A 119 1.46 -2.55 -13.90
CA GLY A 119 0.21 -2.97 -14.51
C GLY A 119 -0.97 -2.91 -13.53
N ARG A 120 -0.72 -3.15 -12.25
CA ARG A 120 -1.74 -3.11 -11.20
C ARG A 120 -2.21 -1.70 -10.93
N GLU A 121 -1.28 -0.74 -10.80
CA GLU A 121 -1.67 0.66 -10.60
C GLU A 121 -2.48 1.19 -11.79
N LEU A 122 -2.06 0.89 -13.03
CA LEU A 122 -2.80 1.26 -14.24
C LEU A 122 -4.22 0.65 -14.24
N ALA A 123 -4.35 -0.63 -13.91
CA ALA A 123 -5.64 -1.31 -13.88
C ALA A 123 -6.59 -0.73 -12.81
N VAL A 124 -6.10 -0.45 -11.61
CA VAL A 124 -6.91 0.19 -10.55
C VAL A 124 -7.41 1.56 -11.01
N TYR A 125 -6.52 2.39 -11.56
CA TYR A 125 -6.91 3.73 -12.01
C TYR A 125 -7.85 3.69 -13.22
N GLU A 126 -7.66 2.77 -14.17
CA GLU A 126 -8.56 2.63 -15.31
C GLU A 126 -9.97 2.23 -14.89
N GLN A 127 -10.09 1.29 -13.93
CA GLN A 127 -11.38 0.76 -13.48
C GLN A 127 -12.11 1.71 -12.50
N HIS A 128 -11.36 2.54 -11.77
CA HIS A 128 -11.89 3.31 -10.63
C HIS A 128 -11.55 4.81 -10.65
N ALA A 129 -11.19 5.38 -11.82
CA ALA A 129 -10.75 6.77 -11.97
C ALA A 129 -11.64 7.84 -11.32
N CYS A 130 -12.94 7.57 -11.16
CA CYS A 130 -13.92 8.50 -10.59
C CYS A 130 -14.25 8.24 -9.12
N HIS A 131 -13.66 7.23 -8.49
CA HIS A 131 -13.99 6.88 -7.13
C HIS A 131 -13.36 7.90 -6.15
N PRO A 132 -14.11 8.42 -5.17
CA PRO A 132 -13.67 9.52 -4.29
C PRO A 132 -12.47 9.21 -3.40
N LEU A 133 -12.15 7.93 -3.20
CA LEU A 133 -11.01 7.49 -2.42
C LEU A 133 -9.69 7.56 -3.21
N LEU A 134 -9.73 7.79 -4.53
CA LEU A 134 -8.58 7.84 -5.41
C LEU A 134 -8.27 9.30 -5.81
N PRO A 135 -7.03 9.61 -6.21
CA PRO A 135 -6.74 10.87 -6.88
C PRO A 135 -7.44 10.93 -8.23
N SER A 136 -7.76 12.14 -8.69
CA SER A 136 -8.26 12.37 -10.04
C SER A 136 -7.20 11.96 -11.07
N ILE A 137 -7.57 11.08 -12.01
CA ILE A 137 -6.69 10.58 -13.06
C ILE A 137 -6.96 11.32 -14.37
N TRP A 138 -5.90 11.87 -14.96
CA TRP A 138 -5.93 12.70 -16.16
C TRP A 138 -5.43 11.98 -17.41
N GLY A 139 -4.69 10.88 -17.24
CA GLY A 139 -4.31 10.01 -18.34
C GLY A 139 -3.46 8.83 -17.88
N LEU A 140 -3.53 7.75 -18.64
CA LEU A 140 -2.78 6.52 -18.43
C LEU A 140 -2.14 6.12 -19.77
N HIS A 141 -0.92 5.61 -19.74
CA HIS A 141 -0.27 5.09 -20.93
C HIS A 141 0.73 3.98 -20.60
N ALA A 142 0.75 2.94 -21.43
CA ALA A 142 1.72 1.87 -21.36
C ALA A 142 2.61 1.92 -22.62
N ASP A 143 3.84 2.40 -22.45
CA ASP A 143 4.87 2.38 -23.48
C ASP A 143 5.70 1.09 -23.30
N ALA A 144 5.10 -0.04 -23.72
CA ALA A 144 5.71 -1.35 -23.57
C ALA A 144 7.01 -1.50 -24.39
N GLU A 145 7.16 -0.76 -25.49
CA GLU A 145 8.36 -0.76 -26.34
C GLU A 145 9.57 -0.19 -25.58
N ASN A 146 9.38 0.89 -24.82
CA ASN A 146 10.44 1.51 -24.04
C ASN A 146 10.46 1.03 -22.56
N GLY A 147 9.51 0.18 -22.17
CA GLY A 147 9.35 -0.28 -20.80
C GLY A 147 9.09 0.89 -19.84
N VAL A 148 8.18 1.79 -20.20
CA VAL A 148 7.78 2.94 -19.37
C VAL A 148 6.26 2.93 -19.23
N TYR A 149 5.78 3.04 -17.99
CA TYR A 149 4.36 3.08 -17.68
C TYR A 149 4.03 4.41 -17.03
N VAL A 150 2.99 5.06 -17.52
CA VAL A 150 2.73 6.47 -17.26
C VAL A 150 1.38 6.63 -16.59
N VAL A 151 1.39 7.37 -15.48
CA VAL A 151 0.19 7.89 -14.81
C VAL A 151 0.28 9.41 -14.77
N LEU A 152 -0.70 10.09 -15.35
CA LEU A 152 -0.90 11.53 -15.17
C LEU A 152 -2.06 11.71 -14.19
N MET A 153 -1.77 12.21 -12.99
CA MET A 153 -2.75 12.37 -11.91
C MET A 153 -2.79 13.81 -11.40
N GLU A 154 -3.83 14.17 -10.65
CA GLU A 154 -3.89 15.46 -9.98
C GLU A 154 -2.69 15.68 -9.07
N TYR A 155 -2.21 16.92 -9.01
CA TYR A 155 -1.31 17.31 -7.95
C TYR A 155 -2.13 17.49 -6.69
N LEU A 156 -1.84 16.69 -5.65
CA LEU A 156 -2.50 16.75 -4.35
C LEU A 156 -2.00 18.00 -3.59
N GLU A 157 -2.43 19.16 -4.05
CA GLU A 157 -2.26 20.45 -3.37
C GLU A 157 -3.41 20.70 -2.38
N ASP A 158 -3.15 21.51 -1.36
CA ASP A 158 -4.14 21.90 -0.34
C ASP A 158 -4.82 20.72 0.38
N VAL A 159 -4.05 19.65 0.61
CA VAL A 159 -4.46 18.46 1.37
C VAL A 159 -3.89 18.45 2.79
N GLU A 160 -4.59 17.78 3.69
CA GLU A 160 -4.16 17.50 5.05
C GLU A 160 -3.43 16.16 5.13
N LEU A 161 -2.43 16.08 6.03
CA LEU A 161 -1.71 14.85 6.37
C LEU A 161 -0.95 14.14 5.23
N LEU A 162 -0.65 14.84 4.12
CA LEU A 162 0.25 14.33 3.08
C LEU A 162 1.66 14.08 3.67
N ASN A 163 2.24 12.91 3.41
CA ASN A 163 3.55 12.50 3.93
C ASN A 163 3.68 12.58 5.48
N SER A 164 2.60 12.30 6.20
CA SER A 164 2.51 12.48 7.67
C SER A 164 3.04 11.31 8.51
N VAL A 165 3.83 10.40 7.92
CA VAL A 165 4.32 9.17 8.58
C VAL A 165 5.11 9.42 9.88
N MET A 166 5.78 10.57 9.98
CA MET A 166 6.52 10.99 11.17
C MET A 166 5.65 11.72 12.21
N GLN A 167 4.36 11.93 11.93
CA GLN A 167 3.43 12.69 12.75
C GLN A 167 2.15 11.88 13.03
N PRO A 168 2.25 10.67 13.62
CA PRO A 168 1.06 9.86 13.91
C PRO A 168 0.04 10.60 14.78
N GLN A 169 0.47 11.49 15.67
CA GLN A 169 -0.38 12.30 16.54
C GLN A 169 -1.29 13.27 15.79
N ALA A 170 -0.94 13.61 14.53
CA ALA A 170 -1.77 14.47 13.69
C ALA A 170 -3.02 13.75 13.16
N TRP A 171 -3.02 12.41 13.16
CA TRP A 171 -4.19 11.59 12.86
C TRP A 171 -5.16 11.60 14.02
N THR A 172 -6.08 12.57 14.01
CA THR A 172 -7.13 12.72 15.03
C THR A 172 -8.22 11.64 14.90
N ASP A 173 -9.07 11.50 15.92
CA ASP A 173 -10.24 10.60 15.89
C ASP A 173 -11.12 10.85 14.66
N ALA A 174 -11.34 12.12 14.29
CA ALA A 174 -12.11 12.48 13.09
C ALA A 174 -11.46 11.96 11.80
N HIS A 175 -10.14 12.06 11.67
CA HIS A 175 -9.43 11.53 10.50
C HIS A 175 -9.52 10.01 10.43
N LEU A 176 -9.30 9.32 11.56
CA LEU A 176 -9.33 7.85 11.60
C LEU A 176 -10.72 7.31 11.29
N ARG A 177 -11.78 7.90 11.87
CA ARG A 177 -13.16 7.47 11.56
C ARG A 177 -13.51 7.71 10.09
N VAL A 178 -13.13 8.85 9.53
CA VAL A 178 -13.41 9.13 8.10
C VAL A 178 -12.65 8.17 7.20
N ALA A 179 -11.37 7.91 7.46
CA ALA A 179 -10.59 6.94 6.71
C ALA A 179 -11.22 5.55 6.76
N LEU A 180 -11.52 5.05 7.96
CA LEU A 180 -12.09 3.71 8.14
C LEU A 180 -13.49 3.58 7.54
N ALA A 181 -14.35 4.59 7.64
CA ALA A 181 -15.66 4.57 7.02
C ALA A 181 -15.59 4.54 5.48
N GLN A 182 -14.74 5.39 4.88
CA GLN A 182 -14.59 5.42 3.42
C GLN A 182 -13.87 4.18 2.88
N LEU A 183 -12.95 3.62 3.67
CA LEU A 183 -12.31 2.34 3.36
C LEU A 183 -13.31 1.18 3.45
N ALA A 184 -14.25 1.21 4.41
CA ALA A 184 -15.33 0.22 4.47
C ALA A 184 -16.25 0.28 3.24
N VAL A 185 -16.53 1.48 2.71
CA VAL A 185 -17.26 1.65 1.44
C VAL A 185 -16.49 1.05 0.28
N TRP A 186 -15.18 1.33 0.19
CA TRP A 186 -14.32 0.76 -0.84
C TRP A 186 -14.31 -0.78 -0.78
N HIS A 187 -14.07 -1.34 0.41
CA HIS A 187 -14.03 -2.79 0.60
C HIS A 187 -15.39 -3.45 0.35
N ALA A 188 -16.49 -2.87 0.82
CA ALA A 188 -17.83 -3.39 0.55
C ALA A 188 -18.13 -3.45 -0.97
N GLY A 189 -17.71 -2.44 -1.73
CA GLY A 189 -17.95 -2.37 -3.17
C GLY A 189 -17.20 -3.43 -3.99
N HIS A 190 -16.11 -3.97 -3.45
CA HIS A 190 -15.27 -4.99 -4.13
C HIS A 190 -15.36 -6.37 -3.48
N LEU A 191 -16.09 -6.50 -2.38
CA LEU A 191 -16.29 -7.79 -1.72
C LEU A 191 -17.01 -8.75 -2.67
N HIS A 192 -16.49 -9.96 -2.82
CA HIS A 192 -17.01 -11.00 -3.73
C HIS A 192 -16.96 -10.65 -5.23
N ALA A 193 -16.37 -9.52 -5.62
CA ALA A 193 -16.12 -9.23 -7.03
C ALA A 193 -15.01 -10.16 -7.56
N PRO A 194 -15.14 -10.70 -8.79
CA PRO A 194 -14.07 -11.49 -9.39
C PRO A 194 -12.83 -10.60 -9.58
N PRO A 195 -11.61 -11.10 -9.30
CA PRO A 195 -10.41 -10.29 -9.48
C PRO A 195 -10.23 -9.79 -10.91
N GLN A 196 -10.03 -8.47 -11.04
CA GLN A 196 -9.84 -7.79 -12.34
C GLN A 196 -8.44 -7.16 -12.51
N LEU A 197 -7.50 -7.50 -11.61
CA LEU A 197 -6.11 -7.05 -11.70
C LEU A 197 -5.24 -8.06 -12.47
N PRO A 198 -4.12 -7.62 -13.06
CA PRO A 198 -3.12 -8.54 -13.59
C PRO A 198 -2.71 -9.55 -12.51
N ALA A 199 -2.93 -10.83 -12.77
CA ALA A 199 -2.75 -11.88 -11.77
C ALA A 199 -1.30 -11.93 -11.24
N LEU A 200 -1.15 -12.08 -9.92
CA LEU A 200 0.14 -12.44 -9.32
C LEU A 200 0.57 -13.87 -9.69
N PRO A 201 1.87 -14.18 -9.67
CA PRO A 201 2.35 -15.56 -9.74
C PRO A 201 1.75 -16.39 -8.61
N GLY A 202 0.87 -17.35 -8.93
CA GLY A 202 0.09 -18.11 -7.95
C GLY A 202 -1.40 -17.72 -7.85
N GLY A 203 -1.83 -16.69 -8.60
CA GLY A 203 -3.21 -16.22 -8.67
C GLY A 203 -3.53 -15.07 -7.71
N GLU A 204 -4.61 -14.35 -7.98
CA GLU A 204 -5.23 -13.40 -7.03
C GLU A 204 -5.96 -14.20 -5.92
N CYS A 205 -6.05 -13.65 -4.70
CA CYS A 205 -6.59 -14.36 -3.52
C CYS A 205 -5.82 -15.65 -3.21
N ALA A 206 -4.50 -15.53 -3.02
CA ALA A 206 -3.61 -16.60 -2.62
C ALA A 206 -4.23 -17.53 -1.55
N GLY A 207 -4.66 -18.72 -1.97
CA GLY A 207 -5.23 -19.72 -1.07
C GLY A 207 -4.19 -20.27 -0.07
N PRO A 208 -4.60 -21.14 0.87
CA PRO A 208 -3.73 -21.61 1.94
C PRO A 208 -2.39 -22.19 1.48
N ILE A 209 -2.38 -22.88 0.34
CA ILE A 209 -1.16 -23.46 -0.25
C ILE A 209 -0.15 -22.36 -0.60
N TYR A 210 -0.61 -21.25 -1.19
CA TYR A 210 0.29 -20.15 -1.55
C TYR A 210 0.98 -19.57 -0.32
N LEU A 211 0.23 -19.34 0.77
CA LEU A 211 0.78 -18.79 2.00
C LEU A 211 1.81 -19.74 2.63
N LEU A 212 1.53 -21.05 2.63
CA LEU A 212 2.48 -22.06 3.12
C LEU A 212 3.77 -22.12 2.30
N GLU A 213 3.68 -21.91 0.98
CA GLU A 213 4.87 -21.87 0.13
C GLU A 213 5.79 -20.67 0.44
N GLN A 214 5.26 -19.58 1.04
CA GLN A 214 6.05 -18.39 1.41
C GLN A 214 6.87 -18.56 2.70
N VAL A 215 6.68 -19.64 3.46
CA VAL A 215 7.32 -19.82 4.78
C VAL A 215 8.83 -19.59 4.75
N PRO A 216 9.61 -20.16 3.81
CA PRO A 216 11.05 -19.91 3.76
C PRO A 216 11.42 -18.43 3.61
N LEU A 217 10.68 -17.68 2.78
CA LEU A 217 10.88 -16.23 2.65
C LEU A 217 10.61 -15.52 3.98
N TRP A 218 9.49 -15.83 4.64
CA TRP A 218 9.11 -15.18 5.89
C TRP A 218 10.06 -15.52 7.05
N GLU A 219 10.58 -16.74 7.10
CA GLU A 219 11.65 -17.10 8.02
C GLU A 219 12.93 -16.32 7.74
N GLY A 220 13.33 -16.21 6.46
CA GLY A 220 14.50 -15.42 6.06
C GLY A 220 14.36 -13.93 6.41
N LEU A 221 13.18 -13.34 6.21
CA LEU A 221 12.87 -11.96 6.60
C LEU A 221 12.92 -11.78 8.11
N LEU A 222 12.33 -12.71 8.87
CA LEU A 222 12.34 -12.69 10.34
C LEU A 222 13.76 -12.80 10.90
N ASP A 223 14.55 -13.73 10.38
CA ASP A 223 15.93 -13.95 10.83
C ASP A 223 16.82 -12.75 10.50
N SER A 224 16.66 -12.17 9.31
CA SER A 224 17.32 -10.92 8.95
C SER A 224 16.94 -9.76 9.88
N ALA A 225 15.64 -9.58 10.16
CA ALA A 225 15.17 -8.55 11.06
C ALA A 225 15.70 -8.72 12.49
N ALA A 226 15.72 -9.97 13.00
CA ALA A 226 16.26 -10.30 14.31
C ALA A 226 17.77 -10.02 14.42
N ALA A 227 18.53 -10.31 13.36
CA ALA A 227 19.97 -10.07 13.31
C ALA A 227 20.31 -8.58 13.28
N HIS A 228 19.59 -7.79 12.46
CA HIS A 228 19.87 -6.36 12.27
C HIS A 228 19.27 -5.48 13.37
N PHE A 229 18.14 -5.89 13.96
CA PHE A 229 17.37 -5.07 14.90
C PHE A 229 16.99 -5.85 16.18
N PRO A 230 17.96 -6.37 16.96
CA PRO A 230 17.68 -7.19 18.14
C PRO A 230 16.87 -6.47 19.21
N ASP A 231 16.94 -5.14 19.28
CA ASP A 231 16.14 -4.33 20.21
C ASP A 231 14.64 -4.30 19.82
N LEU A 232 14.34 -4.39 18.52
CA LEU A 232 12.96 -4.44 18.01
C LEU A 232 12.44 -5.89 17.95
N TYR A 233 13.32 -6.84 17.63
CA TYR A 233 13.04 -8.27 17.50
C TYR A 233 13.76 -9.04 18.61
N SER A 234 13.33 -8.78 19.85
CA SER A 234 13.82 -9.51 21.02
C SER A 234 13.56 -11.02 20.89
N PRO A 235 14.30 -11.88 21.62
CA PRO A 235 14.07 -13.32 21.57
C PRO A 235 12.62 -13.75 21.85
N ALA A 236 11.92 -13.00 22.70
CA ALA A 236 10.50 -13.26 23.00
C ALA A 236 9.59 -12.97 21.79
N ARG A 237 9.83 -11.84 21.10
CA ARG A 237 9.10 -11.43 19.89
C ARG A 237 9.38 -12.38 18.72
N VAL A 238 10.64 -12.75 18.51
CA VAL A 238 11.04 -13.74 17.50
C VAL A 238 10.40 -15.10 17.81
N GLY A 239 10.44 -15.54 19.08
CA GLY A 239 9.78 -16.77 19.52
C GLY A 239 8.27 -16.76 19.31
N HIS A 240 7.60 -15.61 19.49
CA HIS A 240 6.19 -15.43 19.15
C HIS A 240 5.97 -15.69 17.65
N LEU A 241 6.69 -14.97 16.78
CA LEU A 241 6.50 -15.07 15.33
C LEU A 241 6.88 -16.46 14.77
N ARG A 242 7.90 -17.11 15.32
CA ARG A 242 8.26 -18.50 14.98
C ARG A 242 7.14 -19.49 15.31
N ARG A 243 6.48 -19.33 16.46
CA ARG A 243 5.30 -20.14 16.80
C ARG A 243 4.13 -19.86 15.85
N ALA A 244 3.87 -18.59 15.55
CA ALA A 244 2.84 -18.21 14.60
C ALA A 244 3.10 -18.76 13.18
N LEU A 245 4.37 -18.84 12.75
CA LEU A 245 4.76 -19.51 11.51
C LEU A 245 4.52 -21.03 11.57
N ALA A 246 4.73 -21.67 12.72
CA ALA A 246 4.40 -23.09 12.91
C ALA A 246 2.88 -23.36 12.84
N ASP A 247 2.08 -22.42 13.35
CA ASP A 247 0.61 -22.43 13.32
C ASP A 247 0.03 -21.89 12.00
N LEU A 248 0.88 -21.60 11.01
CA LEU A 248 0.46 -21.01 9.74
C LEU A 248 -0.65 -21.78 9.01
N PRO A 249 -0.73 -23.12 9.02
CA PRO A 249 -1.86 -23.82 8.40
C PRO A 249 -3.23 -23.37 8.95
N GLN A 250 -3.31 -23.10 10.25
CA GLN A 250 -4.55 -22.59 10.88
C GLN A 250 -4.80 -21.14 10.49
N HIS A 251 -3.79 -20.29 10.54
CA HIS A 251 -3.89 -18.89 10.13
C HIS A 251 -4.28 -18.74 8.65
N ALA A 252 -3.71 -19.55 7.78
CA ALA A 252 -4.02 -19.58 6.36
C ALA A 252 -5.48 -20.05 6.12
N ALA A 253 -5.97 -21.01 6.89
CA ALA A 253 -7.36 -21.43 6.84
C ALA A 253 -8.32 -20.32 7.29
N THR A 254 -7.97 -19.56 8.35
CA THR A 254 -8.76 -18.39 8.80
C THR A 254 -8.88 -17.36 7.68
N LEU A 255 -7.78 -16.95 7.04
CA LEU A 255 -7.83 -15.98 5.94
C LEU A 255 -8.60 -16.50 4.73
N ALA A 256 -8.45 -17.77 4.38
CA ALA A 256 -9.13 -18.36 3.23
C ALA A 256 -10.64 -18.54 3.43
N ALA A 257 -11.12 -18.62 4.67
CA ALA A 257 -12.55 -18.69 4.98
C ALA A 257 -13.27 -17.35 4.81
N GLU A 258 -12.51 -16.25 4.77
CA GLU A 258 -13.04 -14.89 4.75
C GLU A 258 -13.19 -14.38 3.31
N PRO A 259 -14.22 -13.56 3.03
CA PRO A 259 -14.35 -12.99 1.71
C PRO A 259 -13.25 -11.96 1.47
N HIS A 260 -12.69 -12.04 0.26
CA HIS A 260 -11.64 -11.15 -0.19
C HIS A 260 -12.25 -9.94 -0.91
N THR A 261 -11.55 -8.81 -0.81
CA THR A 261 -11.84 -7.54 -1.46
C THR A 261 -10.58 -6.99 -2.09
N LEU A 262 -10.72 -6.07 -3.04
CA LEU A 262 -9.62 -5.24 -3.50
C LEU A 262 -9.11 -4.36 -2.34
N ILE A 263 -7.88 -4.58 -1.90
CA ILE A 263 -7.17 -3.81 -0.89
C ILE A 263 -6.04 -2.99 -1.51
N HIS A 264 -5.60 -1.94 -0.84
CA HIS A 264 -4.44 -1.14 -1.22
C HIS A 264 -3.13 -1.89 -1.01
N ASN A 265 -3.02 -2.69 0.07
CA ASN A 265 -1.84 -3.53 0.39
C ASN A 265 -0.52 -2.76 0.60
N ASP A 266 -0.64 -1.46 0.86
CA ASP A 266 0.41 -0.54 1.30
C ASP A 266 -0.23 0.70 1.95
N LEU A 267 -1.30 0.51 2.72
CA LEU A 267 -2.16 1.60 3.21
C LEU A 267 -1.56 2.29 4.44
N ASN A 268 -0.68 3.27 4.18
CA ASN A 268 0.02 3.99 5.24
C ASN A 268 0.06 5.52 4.99
N PRO A 269 0.47 6.34 5.98
CA PRO A 269 0.50 7.80 5.86
C PRO A 269 1.44 8.39 4.79
N ARG A 270 2.24 7.57 4.09
CA ARG A 270 3.01 8.01 2.92
C ARG A 270 2.21 7.92 1.63
N ASN A 271 1.16 7.09 1.63
CA ASN A 271 0.32 6.76 0.48
C ASN A 271 -1.11 7.28 0.65
N THR A 272 -1.33 8.16 1.63
CA THR A 272 -2.66 8.66 1.99
C THR A 272 -2.60 10.12 2.39
N CYS A 273 -3.72 10.81 2.17
CA CYS A 273 -3.95 12.17 2.63
C CYS A 273 -5.45 12.41 2.81
N PHE A 274 -5.81 13.62 3.23
CA PHE A 274 -7.20 14.05 3.31
C PHE A 274 -7.41 15.34 2.52
N ARG A 275 -8.54 15.41 1.82
CA ARG A 275 -9.02 16.65 1.22
C ARG A 275 -10.27 17.14 1.97
N ARG A 276 -10.60 18.40 1.75
CA ARG A 276 -11.88 18.96 2.22
C ARG A 276 -12.85 19.03 1.06
N THR A 277 -14.06 18.51 1.25
CA THR A 277 -15.16 18.74 0.32
C THR A 277 -15.53 20.23 0.32
N PRO A 278 -16.29 20.73 -0.68
CA PRO A 278 -16.79 22.11 -0.65
C PRO A 278 -17.60 22.46 0.62
N ALA A 279 -18.19 21.45 1.29
CA ALA A 279 -18.88 21.60 2.56
C ALA A 279 -17.96 21.56 3.80
N GLY A 280 -16.63 21.48 3.60
CA GLY A 280 -15.64 21.42 4.68
C GLY A 280 -15.47 20.04 5.34
N GLN A 281 -16.09 18.99 4.79
CA GLN A 281 -15.99 17.64 5.33
C GLN A 281 -14.67 16.98 4.91
N LEU A 282 -14.08 16.17 5.80
CA LEU A 282 -12.92 15.35 5.45
C LEU A 282 -13.29 14.31 4.40
N GLN A 283 -12.39 14.11 3.44
CA GLN A 283 -12.46 13.06 2.46
C GLN A 283 -11.10 12.39 2.36
N PHE A 284 -11.08 11.09 2.62
CA PHE A 284 -9.88 10.28 2.60
C PHE A 284 -9.47 9.99 1.16
N CYS A 285 -8.17 10.10 0.88
CA CYS A 285 -7.59 9.81 -0.42
C CYS A 285 -6.39 8.88 -0.24
N ALA A 286 -6.38 7.77 -0.95
CA ALA A 286 -5.25 6.86 -1.05
C ALA A 286 -4.70 6.87 -2.48
N TYR A 287 -3.38 6.90 -2.59
CA TYR A 287 -2.64 6.98 -3.85
C TYR A 287 -1.48 5.99 -3.82
N ASP A 288 -0.91 5.69 -4.99
CA ASP A 288 0.14 4.67 -5.15
C ASP A 288 -0.38 3.22 -4.99
N TRP A 289 -1.41 2.89 -5.80
CA TRP A 289 -2.10 1.59 -5.84
C TRP A 289 -1.29 0.46 -6.49
N GLU A 290 0.03 0.58 -6.57
CA GLU A 290 0.87 -0.35 -7.31
C GLU A 290 0.96 -1.74 -6.66
N LEU A 291 0.71 -1.83 -5.35
CA LEU A 291 0.71 -3.09 -4.61
C LEU A 291 -0.69 -3.68 -4.40
N ALA A 292 -1.73 -3.00 -4.91
CA ALA A 292 -3.13 -3.36 -4.70
C ALA A 292 -3.39 -4.82 -5.05
N THR A 293 -4.14 -5.55 -4.22
CA THR A 293 -4.40 -6.98 -4.42
C THR A 293 -5.73 -7.40 -3.83
N TYR A 294 -6.14 -8.64 -4.07
CA TYR A 294 -7.29 -9.20 -3.38
C TYR A 294 -6.85 -9.95 -2.12
N HIS A 295 -7.36 -9.48 -0.98
CA HIS A 295 -7.10 -10.03 0.35
C HIS A 295 -8.30 -9.78 1.27
N VAL A 296 -8.27 -10.28 2.51
CA VAL A 296 -9.26 -9.88 3.52
C VAL A 296 -9.20 -8.36 3.80
N PRO A 297 -10.35 -7.69 4.01
CA PRO A 297 -10.40 -6.23 4.24
C PRO A 297 -9.61 -5.76 5.47
N HIS A 298 -9.41 -6.66 6.44
CA HIS A 298 -8.68 -6.39 7.67
C HIS A 298 -7.23 -5.95 7.43
N TYR A 299 -6.62 -6.35 6.31
CA TYR A 299 -5.20 -6.12 6.06
C TYR A 299 -4.86 -4.62 5.98
N ASP A 300 -5.60 -3.87 5.16
CA ASP A 300 -5.41 -2.42 5.03
C ASP A 300 -5.64 -1.70 6.38
N VAL A 301 -6.60 -2.16 7.17
CA VAL A 301 -6.86 -1.61 8.51
C VAL A 301 -5.71 -1.93 9.46
N ALA A 302 -5.17 -3.14 9.42
CA ALA A 302 -4.05 -3.56 10.25
C ALA A 302 -2.80 -2.72 9.95
N GLU A 303 -2.49 -2.55 8.66
CA GLU A 303 -1.39 -1.70 8.24
C GLU A 303 -1.60 -0.25 8.68
N LEU A 304 -2.75 0.36 8.34
CA LEU A 304 -3.03 1.75 8.70
C LEU A 304 -2.91 1.98 10.21
N LEU A 305 -3.57 1.15 11.02
CA LEU A 305 -3.55 1.27 12.49
C LEU A 305 -2.15 1.04 13.08
N CYS A 306 -1.33 0.17 12.48
CA CYS A 306 0.08 0.02 12.88
C CYS A 306 0.91 1.28 12.61
N PHE A 307 0.55 2.04 11.58
CA PHE A 307 1.26 3.26 11.20
C PHE A 307 0.80 4.52 11.92
N VAL A 308 -0.46 4.61 12.35
CA VAL A 308 -1.04 5.86 12.89
C VAL A 308 -1.26 5.85 14.40
N LEU A 309 -1.29 4.68 15.04
CA LEU A 309 -1.32 4.57 16.49
C LEU A 309 0.10 4.52 17.05
N ASP A 310 0.34 5.25 18.12
CA ASP A 310 1.56 5.24 18.94
C ASP A 310 1.24 4.70 20.34
N ALA A 311 2.27 4.52 21.17
CA ALA A 311 2.15 3.87 22.48
C ALA A 311 1.06 4.49 23.37
N ASP A 312 0.87 5.81 23.30
CA ASP A 312 -0.16 6.51 24.07
C ASP A 312 -1.58 6.24 23.55
N ARG A 313 -1.73 5.72 22.33
CA ARG A 313 -3.01 5.50 21.64
C ARG A 313 -3.25 4.04 21.23
N TYR A 314 -2.37 3.11 21.57
CA TYR A 314 -2.56 1.67 21.33
C TYR A 314 -3.90 1.15 21.88
N HIS A 315 -4.29 1.60 23.07
CA HIS A 315 -5.56 1.25 23.71
C HIS A 315 -6.82 1.63 22.88
N LEU A 316 -6.69 2.47 21.85
CA LEU A 316 -7.80 2.84 20.96
C LEU A 316 -7.99 1.85 19.80
N ARG A 317 -7.09 0.87 19.61
CA ARG A 317 -7.09 -0.05 18.46
C ARG A 317 -8.40 -0.82 18.35
N ALA A 318 -8.86 -1.47 19.43
CA ALA A 318 -10.16 -2.15 19.47
C ALA A 318 -11.33 -1.22 19.14
N THR A 319 -11.28 0.04 19.59
CA THR A 319 -12.35 1.03 19.30
C THR A 319 -12.43 1.34 17.81
N TYR A 320 -11.28 1.55 17.15
CA TYR A 320 -11.25 1.83 15.72
C TYR A 320 -11.57 0.60 14.88
N LEU A 321 -11.11 -0.58 15.29
CA LEU A 321 -11.45 -1.83 14.63
C LEU A 321 -12.95 -2.11 14.69
N GLU A 322 -13.57 -1.94 15.86
CA GLU A 322 -15.01 -2.12 16.03
C GLU A 322 -15.80 -1.10 15.21
N TYR A 323 -15.34 0.16 15.18
CA TYR A 323 -15.96 1.16 14.32
C TYR A 323 -15.91 0.75 12.84
N TYR A 324 -14.75 0.31 12.35
CA TYR A 324 -14.59 -0.20 10.99
C TYR A 324 -15.50 -1.39 10.71
N ARG A 325 -15.55 -2.38 11.61
CA ARG A 325 -16.42 -3.56 11.50
C ARG A 325 -17.88 -3.15 11.37
N GLN A 326 -18.35 -2.22 12.21
CA GLN A 326 -19.73 -1.74 12.16
C GLN A 326 -20.05 -1.06 10.83
N GLN A 327 -19.14 -0.23 10.29
CA GLN A 327 -19.32 0.39 8.97
C GLN A 327 -19.41 -0.67 7.87
N LEU A 328 -18.50 -1.65 7.87
CA LEU A 328 -18.49 -2.71 6.87
C LEU A 328 -19.73 -3.62 6.99
N HIS A 329 -20.13 -3.98 8.21
CA HIS A 329 -21.31 -4.80 8.48
C HIS A 329 -22.60 -4.10 8.01
N GLN A 330 -22.74 -2.80 8.27
CA GLN A 330 -23.89 -2.02 7.80
C GLN A 330 -24.03 -2.03 6.27
N LEU A 331 -22.91 -2.06 5.54
CA LEU A 331 -22.89 -2.05 4.08
C LEU A 331 -23.10 -3.44 3.46
N THR A 332 -22.68 -4.50 4.15
CA THR A 332 -22.57 -5.84 3.55
C THR A 332 -23.51 -6.87 4.19
N GLY A 333 -23.97 -6.64 5.42
CA GLY A 333 -24.62 -7.65 6.26
C GLY A 333 -23.69 -8.74 6.81
N SER A 334 -22.42 -8.78 6.38
CA SER A 334 -21.38 -9.71 6.84
C SER A 334 -20.71 -9.23 8.12
N TYR A 335 -19.98 -10.09 8.83
CA TYR A 335 -19.18 -9.72 10.02
C TYR A 335 -19.98 -9.31 11.27
N ALA A 336 -21.09 -9.98 11.56
CA ALA A 336 -21.88 -9.73 12.76
C ALA A 336 -21.13 -10.03 14.08
N ASP A 337 -20.25 -11.04 14.05
CA ASP A 337 -19.45 -11.49 15.19
C ASP A 337 -18.18 -10.64 15.34
N ALA A 338 -18.09 -9.89 16.44
CA ALA A 338 -16.97 -9.01 16.73
C ALA A 338 -15.68 -9.78 17.12
N ASP A 339 -15.82 -10.90 17.83
CA ASP A 339 -14.68 -11.69 18.30
C ASP A 339 -14.01 -12.41 17.14
N ALA A 340 -14.82 -13.01 16.26
CA ALA A 340 -14.32 -13.63 15.02
C ALA A 340 -13.61 -12.59 14.13
N PHE A 341 -14.19 -11.39 13.99
CA PHE A 341 -13.59 -10.29 13.24
C PHE A 341 -12.26 -9.83 13.85
N GLY A 342 -12.20 -9.70 15.18
CA GLY A 342 -10.98 -9.39 15.92
C GLY A 342 -9.88 -10.43 15.72
N HIS A 343 -10.25 -11.73 15.73
CA HIS A 343 -9.29 -12.80 15.45
C HIS A 343 -8.76 -12.73 14.01
N THR A 344 -9.63 -12.59 13.01
CA THR A 344 -9.21 -12.43 11.60
C THR A 344 -8.33 -11.19 11.43
N PHE A 345 -8.61 -10.09 12.13
CA PHE A 345 -7.74 -8.91 12.16
C PHE A 345 -6.33 -9.23 12.70
N GLY A 346 -6.24 -9.96 13.82
CA GLY A 346 -4.96 -10.41 14.37
C GLY A 346 -4.16 -11.26 13.38
N VAL A 347 -4.82 -12.18 12.67
CA VAL A 347 -4.19 -13.01 11.64
C VAL A 347 -3.74 -12.18 10.42
N ALA A 348 -4.54 -11.20 9.99
CA ALA A 348 -4.16 -10.28 8.91
C ALA A 348 -2.96 -9.41 9.31
N ALA A 349 -2.92 -8.91 10.55
CA ALA A 349 -1.80 -8.15 11.10
C ALA A 349 -0.52 -9.00 11.15
N LEU A 350 -0.62 -10.29 11.53
CA LEU A 350 0.49 -11.23 11.46
C LEU A 350 1.02 -11.37 10.03
N ASN A 351 0.12 -11.51 9.04
CA ASN A 351 0.52 -11.62 7.63
C ASN A 351 1.23 -10.34 7.14
N PHE A 352 0.71 -9.16 7.48
CA PHE A 352 1.38 -7.88 7.27
C PHE A 352 2.78 -7.85 7.90
N GLY A 353 2.89 -8.29 9.16
CA GLY A 353 4.13 -8.30 9.92
C GLY A 353 5.21 -9.20 9.33
N LEU A 354 4.85 -10.44 8.97
CA LEU A 354 5.78 -11.43 8.41
C LEU A 354 6.25 -11.08 7.00
N HIS A 355 5.38 -10.46 6.19
CA HIS A 355 5.68 -10.17 4.80
C HIS A 355 6.06 -8.70 4.58
N ARG A 356 5.07 -7.79 4.56
CA ARG A 356 5.28 -6.39 4.14
C ARG A 356 6.18 -5.62 5.10
N LEU A 357 5.99 -5.78 6.42
CA LEU A 357 6.87 -5.14 7.40
C LEU A 357 8.28 -5.75 7.38
N GLY A 358 8.40 -7.07 7.16
CA GLY A 358 9.68 -7.73 6.91
C GLY A 358 10.43 -7.12 5.72
N MET A 359 9.72 -6.86 4.62
CA MET A 359 10.29 -6.17 3.45
C MET A 359 10.73 -4.74 3.76
N TYR A 360 9.95 -4.00 4.54
CA TYR A 360 10.39 -2.68 5.00
C TYR A 360 11.65 -2.75 5.87
N LEU A 361 11.78 -3.76 6.71
CA LEU A 361 12.97 -3.97 7.56
C LEU A 361 14.20 -4.40 6.76
N MET A 362 14.02 -5.19 5.71
CA MET A 362 15.08 -5.47 4.74
C MET A 362 15.61 -4.16 4.15
N ALA A 363 14.73 -3.29 3.66
CA ALA A 363 15.14 -1.98 3.15
C ALA A 363 15.74 -1.09 4.25
N HIS A 364 15.21 -1.17 5.47
CA HIS A 364 15.70 -0.43 6.64
C HIS A 364 17.16 -0.74 6.98
N ALA A 365 17.57 -2.00 6.82
CA ALA A 365 18.91 -2.47 7.14
C ALA A 365 19.97 -1.81 6.26
N VAL A 366 19.58 -1.38 5.05
CA VAL A 366 20.45 -0.68 4.10
C VAL A 366 20.26 0.84 4.16
N SER A 367 19.03 1.31 4.33
CA SER A 367 18.70 2.74 4.42
C SER A 367 17.74 3.03 5.58
N PRO A 368 18.16 3.82 6.59
CA PRO A 368 17.35 4.05 7.78
C PRO A 368 15.97 4.69 7.52
N TYR A 369 14.90 4.05 8.00
CA TYR A 369 13.54 4.58 8.02
C TYR A 369 13.11 4.88 9.46
N PRO A 370 13.14 6.16 9.89
CA PRO A 370 13.00 6.52 11.30
C PRO A 370 11.62 6.23 11.90
N PHE A 371 10.58 6.01 11.09
CA PHE A 371 9.26 5.62 11.57
C PHE A 371 9.16 4.13 11.94
N LEU A 372 10.02 3.25 11.41
CA LEU A 372 9.83 1.80 11.53
C LEU A 372 9.86 1.26 12.96
N PRO A 373 10.76 1.70 13.87
CA PRO A 373 10.72 1.25 15.26
C PRO A 373 9.33 1.37 15.91
N ARG A 374 8.64 2.49 15.64
CA ARG A 374 7.28 2.75 16.15
C ARG A 374 6.25 1.80 15.53
N VAL A 375 6.33 1.56 14.24
CA VAL A 375 5.42 0.64 13.52
C VAL A 375 5.61 -0.80 13.99
N VAL A 376 6.86 -1.24 14.19
CA VAL A 376 7.17 -2.57 14.73
C VAL A 376 6.59 -2.74 16.14
N ASN A 377 6.77 -1.76 17.02
CA ASN A 377 6.18 -1.81 18.36
C ASN A 377 4.64 -1.86 18.29
N SER A 378 4.03 -1.10 17.38
CA SER A 378 2.58 -1.13 17.19
C SER A 378 2.08 -2.47 16.65
N LEU A 379 2.85 -3.15 15.79
CA LEU A 379 2.50 -4.49 15.34
C LEU A 379 2.48 -5.47 16.52
N PHE A 380 3.52 -5.49 17.35
CA PHE A 380 3.58 -6.43 18.47
C PHE A 380 2.48 -6.18 19.50
N ASP A 381 2.15 -4.91 19.78
CA ASP A 381 0.97 -4.53 20.56
C ASP A 381 -0.33 -5.10 19.93
N THR A 382 -0.48 -4.98 18.60
CA THR A 382 -1.63 -5.56 17.88
C THR A 382 -1.72 -7.08 18.07
N LEU A 383 -0.58 -7.78 17.92
CA LEU A 383 -0.54 -9.25 18.04
C LEU A 383 -0.81 -9.70 19.47
N GLU A 384 -0.35 -8.95 20.47
CA GLU A 384 -0.64 -9.24 21.88
C GLU A 384 -2.13 -9.12 22.21
N GLU A 385 -2.83 -8.14 21.62
CA GLU A 385 -4.26 -7.92 21.84
C GLU A 385 -5.15 -8.91 21.05
N PHE A 386 -4.88 -9.10 19.76
CA PHE A 386 -5.80 -9.81 18.83
C PHE A 386 -5.36 -11.21 18.43
N LEU A 387 -4.11 -11.58 18.71
CA LEU A 387 -3.59 -12.93 18.47
C LEU A 387 -2.74 -13.41 19.66
N PRO A 388 -3.30 -13.39 20.89
CA PRO A 388 -2.53 -13.68 22.09
C PRO A 388 -2.04 -15.12 22.10
N GLN A 389 -0.86 -15.31 22.68
CA GLN A 389 -0.29 -16.63 22.88
C GLN A 389 -1.15 -17.43 23.90
N PRO A 390 -1.28 -18.75 23.76
CA PRO A 390 -2.04 -19.58 24.71
C PRO A 390 -1.58 -19.44 26.17
N GLU A 391 -0.30 -19.12 26.39
CA GLU A 391 0.26 -18.90 27.74
C GLU A 391 -0.10 -17.54 28.34
N THR A 392 -0.31 -16.49 27.53
CA THR A 392 -0.75 -15.18 28.03
C THR A 392 -2.23 -15.19 28.41
N VAL A 393 -3.07 -15.93 27.68
CA VAL A 393 -4.50 -16.12 28.01
C VAL A 393 -4.69 -16.76 29.39
N LYS A 394 -3.85 -17.72 29.78
CA LYS A 394 -3.89 -18.37 31.10
C LYS A 394 -3.54 -17.43 32.26
N LYS A 395 -2.72 -16.41 32.04
CA LYS A 395 -2.37 -15.42 33.08
C LYS A 395 -3.48 -14.39 33.29
N VAL A 396 -4.19 -14.00 32.23
CA VAL A 396 -5.32 -13.06 32.32
C VAL A 396 -6.55 -13.73 32.94
N ALA A 397 -6.80 -15.01 32.68
CA ALA A 397 -7.89 -15.77 33.30
C ALA A 397 -7.64 -16.17 34.77
N ALA A 398 -6.43 -15.91 35.30
CA ALA A 398 -6.03 -16.23 36.68
C ALA A 398 -5.94 -14.99 37.59
N VAL A 399 -6.37 -13.82 37.09
CA VAL A 399 -6.55 -12.56 37.83
C VAL A 399 -8.04 -12.21 37.77
#